data_AF-A0A843YPN4-F1
#
_entry.id   AF-A0A843YPN4-F1
#
_cell.length_a   1.000
_cell.length_b   1.000
_cell.length_c   1.000
_cell.angle_alpha   90.00
_cell.angle_beta   90.00
_cell.angle_gamma   90.00
#
_symmetry.space_group_name_H-M   'P 1'
#
loop_
_entity.id
_entity.type
_entity.pdbx_description
1 polymer ?
#
loop_
_entity_poly.entity_id
_entity_poly.type
_entity_poly.pdbx_seq_one_letter_code
_entity_poly.pdbx_strand_id
1 'polypeptide(L)'
;MIQIRDAADFKRLLNGLADDIVGAHIHHKMRKDLIKAADKYPLVMQQSNTFWSTTLKALNLTSFALLAKVYDTDDKSLHLSSWLRTIKENQQLFGDQGFRDRLCENPFVESLAVGSRIPDISVLEIDIVSCSISDPLVKTLVVHRSSTMAHRNARNTARATSIADTYPLSWDDFETLLRRAHDILNRYSVLFEASSYSTNAIGDQDYEYIFQCVNEAVEKSQSLYRH
;
A
#
# COMPACT_ATOMS: atom_id res chain seq x y z
N MET A 1 -0.86 21.34 1.94
CA MET A 1 -0.41 21.11 0.55
C MET A 1 1.10 21.07 0.56
N ILE A 2 1.72 20.33 -0.35
CA ILE A 2 3.19 20.29 -0.48
C ILE A 2 3.59 21.35 -1.51
N GLN A 3 4.59 22.17 -1.19
CA GLN A 3 5.12 23.16 -2.12
C GLN A 3 5.99 22.45 -3.16
N ILE A 4 5.69 22.65 -4.44
CA ILE A 4 6.44 22.09 -5.57
C ILE A 4 6.85 23.22 -6.51
N ARG A 5 8.02 23.12 -7.12
CA ARG A 5 8.54 24.12 -8.06
C ARG A 5 8.17 23.80 -9.51
N ASP A 6 8.13 22.51 -9.83
CA ASP A 6 7.98 22.03 -11.20
C ASP A 6 7.35 20.62 -11.26
N ALA A 7 7.16 20.14 -12.49
CA ALA A 7 6.68 18.78 -12.75
C ALA A 7 7.63 17.68 -12.23
N ALA A 8 8.93 17.95 -12.11
CA ALA A 8 9.89 16.96 -11.61
C ALA A 8 9.77 16.78 -10.09
N ASP A 9 9.54 17.86 -9.33
CA ASP A 9 9.14 17.80 -7.92
C ASP A 9 7.86 16.97 -7.77
N PHE A 10 6.83 17.23 -8.57
CA PHE A 10 5.59 16.46 -8.52
C PHE A 10 5.82 14.97 -8.82
N LYS A 11 6.62 14.63 -9.84
CA LYS A 11 6.95 13.25 -10.18
C LYS A 11 7.65 12.52 -9.03
N ARG A 12 8.53 13.20 -8.29
CA ARG A 12 9.16 12.62 -7.08
C ARG A 12 8.14 12.31 -5.99
N LEU A 13 7.15 13.19 -5.79
CA LEU A 13 6.05 12.93 -4.84
C LEU A 13 5.19 11.74 -5.30
N LEU A 14 4.85 11.67 -6.59
CA LEU A 14 4.12 10.54 -7.17
C LEU A 14 4.87 9.22 -6.92
N ASN A 15 6.16 9.17 -7.23
CA ASN A 15 6.97 7.97 -7.04
C ASN A 15 7.07 7.55 -5.57
N GLY A 16 7.32 8.49 -4.66
CA GLY A 16 7.40 8.17 -3.22
C GLY A 16 6.08 7.65 -2.67
N LEU A 17 4.95 8.21 -3.12
CA LEU A 17 3.62 7.73 -2.72
C LEU A 17 3.32 6.36 -3.35
N ALA A 18 3.72 6.14 -4.60
CA ALA A 18 3.59 4.86 -5.26
C ALA A 18 4.38 3.76 -4.54
N ASP A 19 5.61 4.04 -4.10
CA ASP A 19 6.44 3.10 -3.35
C ASP A 19 5.75 2.64 -2.06
N ASP A 20 5.18 3.58 -1.29
CA ASP A 20 4.44 3.25 -0.06
C ASP A 20 3.16 2.45 -0.36
N ILE A 21 2.36 2.84 -1.38
CA ILE A 21 1.10 2.16 -1.73
C ILE A 21 1.35 0.76 -2.28
N VAL A 22 2.25 0.63 -3.27
CA VAL A 22 2.60 -0.65 -3.89
C VAL A 22 3.27 -1.56 -2.86
N GLY A 23 4.19 -1.02 -2.05
CA GLY A 23 4.81 -1.74 -0.96
C GLY A 23 3.78 -2.28 0.03
N ALA A 24 2.78 -1.48 0.43
CA ALA A 24 1.74 -1.94 1.34
C ALA A 24 0.96 -3.14 0.77
N HIS A 25 0.62 -3.11 -0.52
CA HIS A 25 -0.07 -4.20 -1.20
C HIS A 25 0.77 -5.47 -1.30
N ILE A 26 2.03 -5.34 -1.74
CA ILE A 26 2.93 -6.48 -1.92
C ILE A 26 3.10 -7.24 -0.60
N HIS A 27 3.33 -6.52 0.51
CA HIS A 27 3.52 -7.15 1.81
C HIS A 27 2.23 -7.81 2.33
N HIS A 28 1.06 -7.19 2.11
CA HIS A 28 -0.23 -7.78 2.48
C HIS A 28 -0.51 -9.06 1.69
N LYS A 29 -0.33 -9.02 0.37
CA LYS A 29 -0.53 -10.15 -0.53
C LYS A 29 0.42 -11.29 -0.16
N MET A 30 1.72 -11.02 -0.02
CA MET A 30 2.71 -12.03 0.38
C MET A 30 2.33 -12.69 1.71
N ARG A 31 1.84 -11.93 2.70
CA ARG A 31 1.34 -12.51 3.95
C ARG A 31 0.16 -13.46 3.71
N LYS A 32 -0.84 -13.04 2.93
CA LYS A 32 -2.02 -13.88 2.62
C LYS A 32 -1.60 -15.17 1.91
N ASP A 33 -0.69 -15.07 0.96
CA ASP A 33 -0.25 -16.19 0.15
C ASP A 33 0.61 -17.17 0.97
N LEU A 34 1.47 -16.67 1.86
CA LEU A 34 2.19 -17.51 2.84
C LEU A 34 1.26 -18.20 3.85
N ILE A 35 0.18 -17.55 4.29
CA ILE A 35 -0.82 -18.19 5.16
C ILE A 35 -1.52 -19.34 4.42
N LYS A 36 -1.93 -19.13 3.16
CA LYS A 36 -2.50 -20.20 2.33
C LYS A 36 -1.51 -21.35 2.10
N ALA A 37 -0.23 -21.03 1.90
CA ALA A 37 0.81 -22.03 1.74
C ALA A 37 1.05 -22.82 3.04
N ALA A 38 0.99 -22.15 4.19
CA ALA A 38 1.07 -22.75 5.51
C ALA A 38 -0.07 -23.76 5.75
N ASP A 39 -1.29 -23.43 5.33
CA ASP A 39 -2.44 -24.34 5.41
C ASP A 39 -2.24 -25.57 4.52
N LYS A 40 -1.63 -25.39 3.34
CA LYS A 40 -1.34 -26.49 2.40
C LYS A 40 -0.18 -27.38 2.87
N TYR A 41 0.82 -26.82 3.53
CA TYR A 41 2.05 -27.50 3.93
C TYR A 41 2.39 -27.28 5.41
N PRO A 42 1.57 -27.79 6.35
CA PRO A 42 1.73 -27.50 7.78
C PRO A 42 3.05 -28.01 8.35
N LEU A 43 3.63 -29.07 7.78
CA LEU A 43 4.92 -29.62 8.21
C LEU A 43 6.08 -28.66 7.95
N VAL A 44 6.04 -27.90 6.85
CA VAL A 44 7.05 -26.87 6.51
C VAL A 44 7.09 -25.80 7.59
N MET A 45 5.91 -25.39 8.08
CA MET A 45 5.79 -24.40 9.15
C MET A 45 6.37 -24.92 10.47
N GLN A 46 6.17 -26.21 10.78
CA GLN A 46 6.68 -26.82 12.00
C GLN A 46 8.21 -26.92 12.02
N GLN A 47 8.84 -27.19 10.87
CA GLN A 47 10.31 -27.28 10.79
C GLN A 47 11.02 -25.96 11.06
N SER A 48 10.35 -24.82 10.90
CA SER A 48 10.96 -23.49 11.06
C SER A 48 9.98 -22.47 11.65
N ASN A 49 9.23 -22.88 12.67
CA ASN A 49 8.13 -22.10 13.26
C ASN A 49 8.53 -20.65 13.63
N THR A 50 9.66 -20.48 14.32
CA THR A 50 10.12 -19.14 14.72
C THR A 50 10.38 -18.23 13.52
N PHE A 51 11.01 -18.76 12.46
CA PHE A 51 11.24 -18.02 11.22
C PHE A 51 9.90 -17.59 10.59
N TRP A 52 8.97 -18.53 10.41
CA TRP A 52 7.71 -18.20 9.76
C TRP A 52 6.82 -17.26 10.57
N SER A 53 6.75 -17.43 11.90
CA SER A 53 5.95 -16.54 12.75
C SER A 53 6.50 -15.11 12.77
N THR A 54 7.83 -14.94 12.77
CA THR A 54 8.48 -13.62 12.71
C THR A 54 8.34 -12.99 11.34
N THR A 55 8.47 -13.76 10.26
CA THR A 55 8.24 -13.31 8.87
C THR A 55 6.81 -12.82 8.66
N LEU A 56 5.80 -13.62 9.04
CA LEU A 56 4.39 -13.23 8.90
C LEU A 56 4.06 -11.96 9.71
N LYS A 57 4.65 -11.83 10.90
CA LYS A 57 4.53 -10.62 11.73
C LYS A 57 5.18 -9.41 11.07
N ALA A 58 6.37 -9.56 10.50
CA ALA A 58 7.08 -8.49 9.81
C ALA A 58 6.30 -8.02 8.57
N LEU A 59 5.82 -8.93 7.73
CA LEU A 59 4.99 -8.60 6.57
C LEU A 59 3.73 -7.81 6.95
N ASN A 60 3.05 -8.24 8.02
CA ASN A 60 1.89 -7.53 8.53
C ASN A 60 2.23 -6.10 8.98
N LEU A 61 3.26 -5.97 9.82
CA LEU A 61 3.67 -4.68 10.36
C LEU A 61 4.13 -3.73 9.27
N THR A 62 4.87 -4.22 8.27
CA THR A 62 5.33 -3.42 7.14
C THR A 62 4.16 -2.94 6.30
N SER A 63 3.23 -3.84 5.92
CA SER A 63 2.05 -3.45 5.15
C SER A 63 1.24 -2.37 5.87
N PHE A 64 0.99 -2.56 7.18
CA PHE A 64 0.26 -1.59 7.98
C PHE A 64 1.01 -0.27 8.10
N ALA A 65 2.32 -0.29 8.36
CA ALA A 65 3.12 0.92 8.52
C ALA A 65 3.10 1.77 7.25
N LEU A 66 3.25 1.12 6.08
CA LEU A 66 3.19 1.80 4.78
C LEU A 66 1.79 2.39 4.53
N LEU A 67 0.72 1.61 4.76
CA LEU A 67 -0.64 2.12 4.60
C LEU A 67 -0.96 3.28 5.56
N ALA A 68 -0.43 3.23 6.78
CA ALA A 68 -0.60 4.31 7.75
C ALA A 68 0.13 5.60 7.34
N LYS A 69 1.24 5.53 6.60
CA LYS A 69 1.88 6.70 5.99
C LYS A 69 1.03 7.26 4.84
N VAL A 70 0.49 6.39 4.01
CA VAL A 70 -0.37 6.75 2.87
C VAL A 70 -1.59 7.57 3.32
N TYR A 71 -2.14 7.24 4.50
CA TYR A 71 -3.29 7.94 5.11
C TYR A 71 -2.90 8.80 6.32
N ASP A 72 -1.66 9.29 6.39
CA ASP A 72 -1.22 10.20 7.46
C ASP A 72 -2.03 11.50 7.47
N THR A 73 -1.92 12.25 8.56
CA THR A 73 -2.56 13.55 8.78
C THR A 73 -1.56 14.66 9.08
N ASP A 74 -0.28 14.33 9.25
CA ASP A 74 0.77 15.32 9.50
C ASP A 74 0.94 16.26 8.28
N ASP A 75 0.87 17.56 8.54
CA ASP A 75 0.82 18.61 7.52
C ASP A 75 2.13 18.76 6.73
N LYS A 76 3.24 18.22 7.25
CA LYS A 76 4.56 18.23 6.60
C LYS A 76 4.89 16.92 5.90
N SER A 77 4.02 15.92 5.97
CA SER A 77 4.25 14.60 5.39
C SER A 77 3.67 14.44 3.98
N LEU A 78 4.26 13.52 3.21
CA LEU A 78 3.69 13.04 1.97
C LEU A 78 2.69 11.93 2.28
N HIS A 79 1.42 12.19 1.98
CA HIS A 79 0.31 11.25 2.12
C HIS A 79 -0.75 11.56 1.04
N LEU A 80 -1.73 10.70 0.83
CA LEU A 80 -2.73 10.86 -0.23
C LEU A 80 -3.42 12.21 -0.17
N SER A 81 -3.91 12.62 1.00
CA SER A 81 -4.65 13.88 1.12
C SER A 81 -3.76 15.11 0.85
N SER A 82 -2.49 15.12 1.30
CA SER A 82 -1.58 16.24 0.98
C SER A 82 -1.19 16.26 -0.50
N TRP A 83 -1.01 15.09 -1.12
CA TRP A 83 -0.71 14.95 -2.53
C TRP A 83 -1.90 15.38 -3.42
N LEU A 84 -3.12 14.94 -3.13
CA LEU A 84 -4.33 15.34 -3.87
C LEU A 84 -4.59 16.85 -3.77
N ARG A 85 -4.38 17.46 -2.60
CA ARG A 85 -4.43 18.93 -2.47
C ARG A 85 -3.35 19.61 -3.31
N THR A 86 -2.18 18.99 -3.45
CA THR A 86 -1.10 19.51 -4.30
C THR A 86 -1.51 19.46 -5.78
N ILE A 87 -2.21 18.40 -6.22
CA ILE A 87 -2.81 18.31 -7.56
C ILE A 87 -3.81 19.45 -7.78
N LYS A 88 -4.71 19.68 -6.83
CA LYS A 88 -5.76 20.70 -6.92
C LYS A 88 -5.19 22.10 -7.19
N GLU A 89 -4.11 22.45 -6.50
CA GLU A 89 -3.44 23.75 -6.61
C GLU A 89 -2.51 23.84 -7.83
N ASN A 90 -2.22 22.73 -8.51
CA ASN A 90 -1.27 22.65 -9.62
C ASN A 90 -1.86 21.99 -10.88
N GLN A 91 -3.14 22.23 -11.17
CA GLN A 91 -3.83 21.66 -12.33
C GLN A 91 -3.17 21.96 -13.66
N GLN A 92 -2.46 23.09 -13.77
CA GLN A 92 -1.68 23.46 -14.96
C GLN A 92 -0.63 22.41 -15.33
N LEU A 93 -0.13 21.63 -14.36
CA LEU A 93 0.79 20.51 -14.64
C LEU A 93 0.12 19.43 -15.49
N PHE A 94 -1.19 19.31 -15.42
CA PHE A 94 -1.97 18.31 -16.15
C PHE A 94 -2.49 18.81 -17.50
N GLY A 95 -2.14 20.04 -17.89
CA GLY A 95 -2.49 20.58 -19.21
C GLY A 95 -1.72 19.90 -20.35
N ASP A 96 -2.30 19.94 -21.55
CA ASP A 96 -1.81 19.24 -22.73
C ASP A 96 -0.34 19.54 -23.05
N GLN A 97 0.07 20.82 -23.02
CA GLN A 97 1.46 21.19 -23.31
C GLN A 97 2.42 20.58 -22.28
N GLY A 98 2.13 20.72 -20.99
CA GLY A 98 2.98 20.16 -19.94
C GLY A 98 3.06 18.63 -20.00
N PHE A 99 1.96 17.96 -20.39
CA PHE A 99 1.94 16.51 -20.63
C PHE A 99 2.85 16.11 -21.80
N ARG A 100 2.75 16.83 -22.92
CA ARG A 100 3.58 16.61 -24.12
C ARG A 100 5.06 16.84 -23.84
N ASP A 101 5.39 17.90 -23.11
CA ASP A 101 6.77 18.22 -22.73
C ASP A 101 7.37 17.11 -21.84
N ARG A 102 6.57 16.55 -20.92
CA ARG A 102 7.02 15.44 -20.06
C ARG A 102 7.24 14.12 -20.80
N LEU A 103 6.43 13.87 -21.83
CA LEU A 103 6.43 12.62 -22.58
C LEU A 103 6.99 12.79 -23.99
N CYS A 104 7.86 13.80 -24.22
CA CYS A 104 8.39 14.11 -25.55
C CYS A 104 9.19 12.96 -26.18
N GLU A 105 9.77 12.08 -25.36
CA GLU A 105 10.48 10.88 -25.79
C GLU A 105 9.55 9.67 -26.05
N ASN A 106 8.26 9.78 -25.71
CA ASN A 106 7.28 8.71 -25.93
C ASN A 106 6.76 8.79 -27.38
N PRO A 107 6.99 7.75 -28.22
CA PRO A 107 6.55 7.76 -29.62
C PRO A 107 5.02 7.82 -29.79
N PHE A 108 4.25 7.54 -28.73
CA PHE A 108 2.80 7.56 -28.72
C PHE A 108 2.20 8.81 -28.07
N VAL A 109 3.02 9.82 -27.73
CA VAL A 109 2.57 11.01 -26.98
C VAL A 109 1.37 11.71 -27.61
N GLU A 110 1.28 11.79 -28.93
CA GLU A 110 0.13 12.38 -29.63
C GLU A 110 -1.16 11.61 -29.36
N SER A 111 -1.11 10.29 -29.45
CA SER A 111 -2.26 9.43 -29.18
C SER A 111 -2.66 9.42 -27.70
N LEU A 112 -1.66 9.54 -26.81
CA LEU A 112 -1.87 9.61 -25.38
C LEU A 112 -2.37 11.00 -24.96
N ALA A 113 -2.09 12.07 -25.70
CA ALA A 113 -2.61 13.40 -25.42
C ALA A 113 -4.08 13.58 -25.86
N VAL A 114 -4.74 12.56 -26.41
CA VAL A 114 -6.14 12.63 -26.81
C VAL A 114 -7.04 12.71 -25.58
N GLY A 115 -7.80 13.81 -25.47
CA GLY A 115 -8.74 14.08 -24.38
C GLY A 115 -8.13 14.90 -23.25
N SER A 116 -9.00 15.51 -22.42
CA SER A 116 -8.55 16.31 -21.28
C SER A 116 -7.80 15.45 -20.28
N ARG A 117 -6.57 15.88 -19.95
CA ARG A 117 -5.76 15.30 -18.88
C ARG A 117 -5.91 16.04 -17.56
N ILE A 118 -6.62 17.17 -17.56
CA ILE A 118 -6.89 17.95 -16.34
C ILE A 118 -7.85 17.16 -15.44
N PRO A 119 -7.51 16.98 -14.15
CA PRO A 119 -8.38 16.34 -13.17
C PRO A 119 -9.77 16.97 -13.06
N ASP A 120 -10.80 16.13 -12.96
CA ASP A 120 -12.13 16.57 -12.55
C ASP A 120 -12.10 17.01 -11.07
N ILE A 121 -12.48 18.27 -10.82
CA ILE A 121 -12.42 18.87 -9.49
C ILE A 121 -13.43 18.26 -8.53
N SER A 122 -14.62 17.89 -8.99
CA SER A 122 -15.61 17.24 -8.14
C SER A 122 -15.12 15.86 -7.70
N VAL A 123 -14.50 15.11 -8.60
CA VAL A 123 -13.87 13.82 -8.27
C VAL A 123 -12.70 14.01 -7.31
N LEU A 124 -11.86 15.01 -7.54
CA LEU A 124 -10.69 15.32 -6.69
C LEU A 124 -11.10 15.67 -5.24
N GLU A 125 -12.16 16.45 -5.06
CA GLU A 125 -12.68 16.76 -3.73
C GLU A 125 -13.21 15.52 -3.00
N ILE A 126 -13.93 14.64 -3.72
CA ILE A 126 -14.41 13.37 -3.16
C ILE A 126 -13.23 12.53 -2.69
N ASP A 127 -12.19 12.41 -3.51
CA ASP A 127 -10.98 11.65 -3.16
C ASP A 127 -10.27 12.26 -1.94
N ILE A 128 -10.11 13.59 -1.89
CA ILE A 128 -9.50 14.30 -0.75
C ILE A 128 -10.23 13.97 0.55
N VAL A 129 -11.57 14.01 0.54
CA VAL A 129 -12.40 13.68 1.72
C VAL A 129 -12.25 12.21 2.09
N SER A 130 -12.27 11.30 1.10
CA SER A 130 -12.13 9.85 1.30
C SER A 130 -10.77 9.42 1.88
N CYS A 131 -9.75 10.28 1.77
CA CYS A 131 -8.41 10.06 2.30
C CYS A 131 -8.14 10.83 3.61
N SER A 132 -9.17 11.45 4.20
CA SER A 132 -9.04 12.26 5.42
C SER A 132 -9.71 11.59 6.63
N ILE A 133 -9.46 12.11 7.83
CA ILE A 133 -10.10 11.64 9.08
C ILE A 133 -11.63 11.80 9.12
N SER A 134 -12.21 12.50 8.14
CA SER A 134 -13.67 12.53 7.95
C SER A 134 -14.18 11.16 7.50
N ASP A 135 -13.35 10.34 6.84
CA ASP A 135 -13.66 8.94 6.57
C ASP A 135 -13.42 8.09 7.83
N PRO A 136 -14.41 7.30 8.29
CA PRO A 136 -14.29 6.48 9.49
C PRO A 136 -13.16 5.44 9.44
N LEU A 137 -12.89 4.83 8.29
CA LEU A 137 -11.83 3.83 8.14
C LEU A 137 -10.44 4.48 8.26
N VAL A 138 -10.27 5.65 7.64
CA VAL A 138 -9.05 6.44 7.77
C VAL A 138 -8.83 6.86 9.23
N LYS A 139 -9.87 7.36 9.90
CA LYS A 139 -9.81 7.71 11.32
C LYS A 139 -9.38 6.52 12.18
N THR A 140 -9.99 5.35 11.95
CA THR A 140 -9.65 4.11 12.65
C THR A 140 -8.18 3.73 12.41
N LEU A 141 -7.70 3.74 11.16
CA LEU A 141 -6.30 3.45 10.81
C LEU A 141 -5.31 4.38 11.54
N VAL A 142 -5.59 5.68 11.55
CA VAL A 142 -4.76 6.70 12.22
C VAL A 142 -4.72 6.48 13.75
N VAL A 143 -5.86 6.13 14.36
CA VAL A 143 -5.91 5.80 15.80
C VAL A 143 -5.06 4.56 16.12
N HIS A 144 -5.16 3.51 15.29
CA HIS A 144 -4.31 2.33 15.45
C HIS A 144 -2.83 2.69 15.35
N ARG A 145 -2.41 3.42 14.30
CA ARG A 145 -1.02 3.86 14.14
C ARG A 145 -0.49 4.58 15.38
N SER A 146 -1.21 5.60 15.84
CA SER A 146 -0.79 6.42 16.99
C SER A 146 -0.70 5.65 18.30
N SER A 147 -1.61 4.68 18.50
CA SER A 147 -1.81 4.05 19.81
C SER A 147 -1.19 2.66 19.96
N THR A 148 -0.87 1.96 18.87
CA THR A 148 -0.25 0.63 18.88
C THR A 148 1.12 0.57 18.20
N MET A 149 1.36 1.37 17.15
CA MET A 149 2.57 1.25 16.32
C MET A 149 3.63 2.30 16.63
N ALA A 150 3.26 3.58 16.60
CA ALA A 150 4.19 4.67 16.88
C ALA A 150 4.49 4.76 18.38
N HIS A 151 3.47 4.57 19.21
CA HIS A 151 3.58 4.57 20.66
C HIS A 151 2.72 3.45 21.23
N ARG A 152 3.16 2.85 22.34
CA ARG A 152 2.31 1.98 23.15
C ARG A 152 1.54 2.84 24.13
N ASN A 153 0.21 2.91 24.01
CA ASN A 153 -0.60 3.70 24.93
C ASN A 153 -0.49 3.13 26.36
N ALA A 154 0.14 3.88 27.27
CA ALA A 154 0.42 3.44 28.63
C ALA A 154 -0.86 3.14 29.43
N ARG A 155 -1.92 3.94 29.23
CA ARG A 155 -3.21 3.76 29.91
C ARG A 155 -3.90 2.48 29.43
N ASN A 156 -3.97 2.26 28.13
CA ASN A 156 -4.60 1.06 27.56
C ASN A 156 -3.81 -0.19 27.96
N THR A 157 -2.48 -0.11 27.96
CA THR A 157 -1.60 -1.20 28.38
C THR A 157 -1.82 -1.56 29.86
N ALA A 158 -1.85 -0.55 30.75
CA ALA A 158 -2.09 -0.76 32.17
C ALA A 158 -3.48 -1.34 32.47
N ARG A 159 -4.47 -1.09 31.59
CA ARG A 159 -5.85 -1.55 31.72
C ARG A 159 -6.18 -2.79 30.89
N ALA A 160 -5.19 -3.39 30.22
CA ALA A 160 -5.38 -4.46 29.24
C ALA A 160 -6.49 -4.19 28.21
N THR A 161 -6.73 -2.92 27.88
CA THR A 161 -7.79 -2.50 26.95
C THR A 161 -7.27 -2.59 25.52
N SER A 162 -7.98 -3.31 24.66
CA SER A 162 -7.64 -3.38 23.24
C SER A 162 -8.22 -2.17 22.51
N ILE A 163 -7.40 -1.49 21.70
CA ILE A 163 -7.88 -0.42 20.82
C ILE A 163 -8.86 -0.95 19.79
N ALA A 164 -8.72 -2.23 19.41
CA ALA A 164 -9.64 -2.89 18.49
C ALA A 164 -11.08 -2.98 19.03
N ASP A 165 -11.29 -2.90 20.34
CA ASP A 165 -12.62 -2.93 20.94
C ASP A 165 -13.38 -1.61 20.69
N THR A 166 -12.65 -0.49 20.61
CA THR A 166 -13.22 0.85 20.40
C THR A 166 -13.15 1.30 18.93
N TYR A 167 -12.10 0.89 18.23
CA TYR A 167 -11.83 1.20 16.84
C TYR A 167 -11.56 -0.11 16.08
N PRO A 168 -12.59 -0.91 15.79
CA PRO A 168 -12.40 -2.16 15.06
C PRO A 168 -11.89 -1.85 13.66
N LEU A 169 -10.82 -2.53 13.25
CA LEU A 169 -10.28 -2.50 11.89
C LEU A 169 -10.16 -3.94 11.42
N SER A 170 -11.12 -4.38 10.60
CA SER A 170 -11.09 -5.72 10.03
C SER A 170 -10.08 -5.82 8.89
N TRP A 171 -9.79 -7.05 8.44
CA TRP A 171 -8.99 -7.27 7.24
C TRP A 171 -9.67 -6.73 5.98
N ASP A 172 -11.01 -6.78 5.92
CA ASP A 172 -11.77 -6.25 4.78
C ASP A 172 -11.72 -4.71 4.73
N ASP A 173 -11.74 -4.07 5.90
CA ASP A 173 -11.53 -2.61 6.01
C ASP A 173 -10.12 -2.23 5.54
N PHE A 174 -9.11 -3.00 5.95
CA PHE A 174 -7.73 -2.80 5.53
C PHE A 174 -7.56 -2.97 4.01
N GLU A 175 -8.16 -4.01 3.43
CA GLU A 175 -8.18 -4.24 1.98
C GLU A 175 -8.95 -3.16 1.22
N THR A 176 -10.00 -2.61 1.82
CA THR A 176 -10.73 -1.46 1.26
C THR A 176 -9.86 -0.22 1.19
N LEU A 177 -9.09 0.08 2.24
CA LEU A 177 -8.16 1.20 2.27
C LEU A 177 -7.00 1.01 1.28
N LEU A 178 -6.46 -0.22 1.16
CA LEU A 178 -5.45 -0.57 0.16
C LEU A 178 -5.95 -0.30 -1.26
N ARG A 179 -7.07 -0.91 -1.65
CA ARG A 179 -7.65 -0.75 -2.98
C ARG A 179 -7.96 0.71 -3.30
N ARG A 180 -8.56 1.44 -2.36
CA ARG A 180 -8.85 2.88 -2.54
C ARG A 180 -7.57 3.68 -2.81
N ALA A 181 -6.50 3.43 -2.07
CA ALA A 181 -5.23 4.12 -2.27
C ALA A 181 -4.66 3.85 -3.66
N HIS A 182 -4.73 2.59 -4.12
CA HIS A 182 -4.27 2.18 -5.45
C HIS A 182 -5.10 2.79 -6.58
N ASP A 183 -6.43 2.76 -6.45
CA ASP A 183 -7.36 3.34 -7.43
C ASP A 183 -7.12 4.85 -7.59
N ILE A 184 -6.94 5.57 -6.46
CA ILE A 184 -6.63 7.00 -6.45
C ILE A 184 -5.27 7.27 -7.08
N LEU A 185 -4.21 6.55 -6.66
CA LEU A 185 -2.87 6.70 -7.23
C LEU A 185 -2.91 6.57 -8.76
N ASN A 186 -3.51 5.50 -9.27
CA ASN A 186 -3.56 5.20 -10.70
C ASN A 186 -4.41 6.19 -11.48
N ARG A 187 -5.51 6.68 -10.90
CA ARG A 187 -6.36 7.70 -11.54
C ARG A 187 -5.53 8.93 -11.90
N TYR A 188 -4.73 9.44 -10.97
CA TYR A 188 -3.96 10.65 -11.19
C TYR A 188 -2.60 10.40 -11.87
N SER A 189 -2.00 9.20 -11.74
CA SER A 189 -0.77 8.85 -12.48
C SER A 189 -1.04 8.77 -13.99
N VAL A 190 -2.18 8.19 -14.40
CA VAL A 190 -2.57 8.10 -15.81
C VAL A 190 -2.80 9.49 -16.41
N LEU A 191 -3.37 10.41 -15.63
CA LEU A 191 -3.52 11.81 -16.06
C LEU A 191 -2.18 12.53 -16.17
N PHE A 192 -1.24 12.26 -15.25
CA PHE A 192 0.04 12.96 -15.20
C PHE A 192 1.06 12.46 -16.22
N GLU A 193 1.25 11.15 -16.34
CA GLU A 193 2.34 10.53 -17.12
C GLU A 193 1.90 9.30 -17.93
N ALA A 194 0.58 9.06 -18.08
CA ALA A 194 0.03 7.95 -18.86
C ALA A 194 0.54 6.56 -18.43
N SER A 195 0.91 6.43 -17.15
CA SER A 195 1.36 5.19 -16.53
C SER A 195 0.41 4.76 -15.42
N SER A 196 0.40 3.48 -15.09
CA SER A 196 -0.24 2.93 -13.90
C SER A 196 0.72 1.99 -13.17
N TYR A 197 0.53 1.89 -11.87
CA TYR A 197 1.34 1.07 -10.99
C TYR A 197 0.68 -0.28 -10.77
N SER A 198 1.43 -1.36 -10.98
CA SER A 198 1.03 -2.72 -10.61
C SER A 198 1.32 -2.96 -9.13
N THR A 199 0.45 -3.71 -8.47
CA THR A 199 0.63 -4.17 -7.08
C THR A 199 1.15 -5.62 -7.02
N ASN A 200 1.39 -6.24 -8.17
CA ASN A 200 2.01 -7.56 -8.26
C ASN A 200 3.53 -7.42 -8.26
N ALA A 201 4.18 -8.11 -7.33
CA ALA A 201 5.63 -8.25 -7.34
C ALA A 201 6.07 -9.23 -8.43
N ILE A 202 7.22 -8.98 -9.06
CA ILE A 202 7.89 -9.98 -9.89
C ILE A 202 8.38 -11.10 -8.95
N GLY A 203 8.07 -12.35 -9.28
CA GLY A 203 8.40 -13.49 -8.41
C GLY A 203 7.49 -13.61 -7.18
N ASP A 204 6.25 -13.12 -7.25
CA ASP A 204 5.30 -13.18 -6.12
C ASP A 204 4.97 -14.61 -5.65
N GLN A 205 5.32 -15.62 -6.45
CA GLN A 205 5.14 -17.05 -6.16
C GLN A 205 6.46 -17.77 -5.81
N ASP A 206 7.60 -17.08 -5.72
CA ASP A 206 8.90 -17.74 -5.47
C ASP A 206 8.94 -18.49 -4.13
N TYR A 207 8.09 -18.10 -3.17
CA TYR A 207 7.93 -18.84 -1.92
C TYR A 207 7.43 -20.28 -2.14
N GLU A 208 6.67 -20.56 -3.19
CA GLU A 208 6.11 -21.89 -3.45
C GLU A 208 7.20 -22.93 -3.65
N TYR A 209 8.29 -22.56 -4.31
CA TYR A 209 9.46 -23.42 -4.48
C TYR A 209 10.04 -23.84 -3.13
N ILE A 210 10.19 -22.90 -2.19
CA ILE A 210 10.70 -23.19 -0.83
C ILE A 210 9.77 -24.16 -0.11
N PHE A 211 8.45 -23.93 -0.18
CA PHE A 211 7.47 -24.79 0.46
C PHE A 211 7.48 -26.21 -0.12
N GLN A 212 7.57 -26.35 -1.44
CA GLN A 212 7.66 -27.66 -2.10
C GLN A 212 8.92 -28.41 -1.69
N CYS A 213 10.10 -27.78 -1.78
CA CYS A 213 11.36 -28.44 -1.45
C CYS A 213 11.42 -28.90 0.00
N VAL A 214 10.97 -28.07 0.96
CA VAL A 214 10.97 -28.45 2.37
C VAL A 214 9.97 -29.57 2.63
N ASN A 215 8.78 -29.52 2.01
CA ASN A 215 7.78 -30.57 2.18
C ASN A 215 8.30 -31.94 1.70
N GLU A 216 8.85 -31.99 0.49
CA GLU A 216 9.43 -33.22 -0.08
C GLU A 216 10.56 -33.77 0.80
N ALA A 217 11.42 -32.90 1.33
CA ALA A 217 12.51 -33.31 2.22
C ALA A 217 11.98 -33.90 3.54
N VAL A 218 10.92 -33.30 4.12
CA VAL A 218 10.30 -33.79 5.35
C VAL A 218 9.61 -35.13 5.12
N GLU A 219 8.83 -35.27 4.04
CA GLU A 219 8.16 -36.53 3.69
C GLU A 219 9.16 -37.66 3.47
N LYS A 220 10.26 -37.38 2.74
CA LYS A 220 11.35 -38.35 2.54
C LYS A 220 11.96 -38.77 3.87
N SER A 221 12.28 -37.83 4.75
CA SER A 221 12.83 -38.14 6.08
C SER A 221 11.88 -39.02 6.90
N GLN A 222 10.60 -38.67 6.96
CA GLN A 222 9.60 -39.45 7.70
C GLN A 222 9.43 -40.87 7.15
N SER A 223 9.52 -41.06 5.83
CA SER A 223 9.41 -42.38 5.22
C SER A 223 10.55 -43.33 5.62
N LEU A 224 11.73 -42.79 5.93
CA LEU A 224 12.91 -43.56 6.34
C LEU A 224 12.85 -44.05 7.80
N TYR A 225 12.00 -43.44 8.64
CA TYR A 225 11.89 -43.76 10.06
C TYR A 225 10.56 -44.44 10.44
N ARG A 226 9.70 -44.78 9.47
CA ARG A 226 8.52 -45.63 9.67
C ARG A 226 8.91 -47.11 9.46
N HIS A 227 9.56 -47.70 10.46
CA HIS A 227 9.78 -49.15 10.58
C HIS A 227 9.27 -49.64 11.93
#